data_AF-A0A3S4HSD8-F1
#
_entry.id   AF-A0A3S4HSD8-F1
#
_cell.length_a   1.000
_cell.length_b   1.000
_cell.length_c   1.000
_cell.angle_alpha   90.00
_cell.angle_beta   90.00
_cell.angle_gamma   90.00
#
_symmetry.space_group_name_H-M   'P 1'
#
loop_
_entity.id
_entity.type
_entity.pdbx_description
1 polymer ?
#
loop_
_entity_poly.entity_id
_entity_poly.type
_entity_poly.pdbx_seq_one_letter_code
_entity_poly.pdbx_strand_id
1 'polypeptide(L)'
;METRPPLPPFTRETAIEKIRLAEDGWNSRDPARVAQAYSLDTRWRNRVDFPRGRAEAQAMLARKWKRELDYRLIKELWAFDGNRIAVRFAYEWRDDAGQWYRSYGNENWEFGVDGLMIDRHASINDMPIAESERKFFWPLGGGRTIIPGSANWGCRKGPGAGHAWRESAACVVWLKPGLA
;
A
#
# COMPACT_ATOMS: atom_id res chain seq x y z
N MET A 1 -9.09 -23.37 11.12
CA MET A 1 -8.93 -22.76 9.79
C MET A 1 -8.87 -21.26 10.01
N GLU A 2 -7.71 -20.63 9.77
CA GLU A 2 -7.51 -19.20 10.08
C GLU A 2 -8.19 -18.35 9.02
N THR A 3 -9.20 -17.56 9.40
CA THR A 3 -9.88 -16.62 8.50
C THR A 3 -9.44 -15.20 8.81
N ARG A 4 -9.33 -14.38 7.77
CA ARG A 4 -8.86 -13.00 7.88
C ARG A 4 -9.84 -12.03 7.21
N PRO A 5 -10.88 -11.55 7.92
CA PRO A 5 -11.82 -10.58 7.36
C PRO A 5 -11.12 -9.25 6.98
N PRO A 6 -11.71 -8.45 6.07
CA PRO A 6 -12.91 -8.73 5.27
C PRO A 6 -12.74 -9.90 4.29
N LEU A 7 -13.81 -10.66 4.04
CA LEU A 7 -13.84 -11.82 3.14
C LEU A 7 -14.45 -11.44 1.78
N PRO A 8 -14.03 -12.09 0.68
CA PRO A 8 -14.69 -11.90 -0.63
C PRO A 8 -16.07 -12.60 -0.68
N PRO A 9 -16.99 -12.19 -1.59
CA PRO A 9 -16.84 -11.09 -2.55
C PRO A 9 -16.87 -9.72 -1.87
N PHE A 10 -16.02 -8.81 -2.34
CA PHE A 10 -15.88 -7.48 -1.73
C PHE A 10 -16.97 -6.51 -2.21
N THR A 11 -17.44 -5.70 -1.28
CA THR A 11 -18.06 -4.40 -1.57
C THR A 11 -16.98 -3.32 -1.66
N ARG A 12 -17.36 -2.10 -2.07
CA ARG A 12 -16.42 -0.98 -2.11
C ARG A 12 -15.87 -0.66 -0.71
N GLU A 13 -16.72 -0.69 0.29
CA GLU A 13 -16.41 -0.39 1.69
C GLU A 13 -15.43 -1.43 2.25
N THR A 14 -15.73 -2.72 2.06
CA THR A 14 -14.89 -3.82 2.55
C THR A 14 -13.58 -3.94 1.77
N ALA A 15 -13.55 -3.58 0.48
CA ALA A 15 -12.31 -3.48 -0.29
C ALA A 15 -11.40 -2.36 0.25
N ILE A 16 -11.96 -1.18 0.59
CA ILE A 16 -11.21 -0.08 1.20
C ILE A 16 -10.67 -0.50 2.57
N GLU A 17 -11.50 -1.14 3.39
CA GLU A 17 -11.07 -1.68 4.70
C GLU A 17 -9.93 -2.69 4.53
N LYS A 18 -10.05 -3.64 3.59
CA LYS A 18 -9.01 -4.63 3.27
C LYS A 18 -7.69 -3.95 2.90
N ILE A 19 -7.75 -2.88 2.10
CA ILE A 19 -6.57 -2.09 1.72
C ILE A 19 -5.95 -1.38 2.92
N ARG A 20 -6.75 -0.81 3.82
CA ARG A 20 -6.25 -0.13 5.03
C ARG A 20 -5.56 -1.10 5.97
N LEU A 21 -6.14 -2.27 6.23
CA LEU A 21 -5.51 -3.32 7.02
C LEU A 21 -4.18 -3.80 6.41
N ALA A 22 -4.12 -3.90 5.07
CA ALA A 22 -2.88 -4.23 4.38
C ALA A 22 -1.84 -3.09 4.49
N GLU A 23 -2.25 -1.84 4.35
CA GLU A 23 -1.38 -0.68 4.53
C GLU A 23 -0.78 -0.63 5.94
N ASP A 24 -1.59 -0.83 6.98
CA ASP A 24 -1.14 -0.87 8.38
C ASP A 24 -0.17 -2.03 8.62
N GLY A 25 -0.49 -3.21 8.08
CA GLY A 25 0.40 -4.37 8.12
C GLY A 25 1.78 -4.04 7.53
N TRP A 26 1.83 -3.48 6.33
CA TRP A 26 3.09 -3.14 5.67
C TRP A 26 3.85 -2.00 6.36
N ASN A 27 3.17 -1.01 6.96
CA ASN A 27 3.81 0.05 7.73
C ASN A 27 4.44 -0.43 9.05
N SER A 28 4.02 -1.59 9.58
CA SER A 28 4.73 -2.24 10.70
C SER A 28 6.18 -2.60 10.36
N ARG A 29 6.45 -2.89 9.08
CA ARG A 29 7.74 -3.39 8.58
C ARG A 29 8.21 -4.68 9.26
N ASP A 30 7.25 -5.46 9.76
CA ASP A 30 7.47 -6.79 10.35
C ASP A 30 7.16 -7.88 9.30
N PRO A 31 8.19 -8.61 8.81
CA PRO A 31 8.00 -9.65 7.82
C PRO A 31 7.05 -10.76 8.25
N ALA A 32 7.13 -11.19 9.51
CA ALA A 32 6.32 -12.30 10.02
C ALA A 32 4.85 -11.89 10.13
N ARG A 33 4.59 -10.69 10.66
CA ARG A 33 3.23 -10.13 10.76
C ARG A 33 2.60 -9.93 9.38
N VAL A 34 3.36 -9.43 8.41
CA VAL A 34 2.84 -9.20 7.05
C VAL A 34 2.58 -10.51 6.31
N ALA A 35 3.47 -11.50 6.45
CA ALA A 35 3.33 -12.80 5.81
C ALA A 35 2.04 -13.55 6.22
N GLN A 36 1.50 -13.30 7.41
CA GLN A 36 0.23 -13.90 7.88
C GLN A 36 -0.99 -13.48 7.04
N ALA A 37 -0.92 -12.40 6.25
CA ALA A 37 -2.02 -11.99 5.37
C ALA A 37 -2.12 -12.79 4.07
N TYR A 38 -1.19 -13.72 3.83
CA TYR A 38 -1.07 -14.49 2.59
C TYR A 38 -1.29 -15.97 2.83
N SER A 39 -1.83 -16.70 1.84
CA SER A 39 -1.97 -18.15 1.94
C SER A 39 -0.60 -18.84 2.04
N LEU A 40 -0.58 -20.08 2.54
CA LEU A 40 0.68 -20.85 2.66
C LEU A 40 1.36 -21.04 1.30
N ASP A 41 0.57 -21.17 0.24
CA ASP A 41 0.94 -21.39 -1.15
C ASP A 41 0.87 -20.12 -2.02
N THR A 42 0.86 -18.93 -1.41
CA THR A 42 0.72 -17.64 -2.12
C THR A 42 1.71 -17.49 -3.26
N ARG A 43 1.29 -16.91 -4.39
CA ARG A 43 2.15 -16.69 -5.56
C ARG A 43 2.33 -15.22 -5.81
N TRP A 44 3.59 -14.79 -5.88
CA TRP A 44 3.92 -13.38 -6.02
C TRP A 44 4.68 -13.12 -7.32
N ARG A 45 4.44 -11.93 -7.87
CA ARG A 45 5.40 -11.22 -8.70
C ARG A 45 5.60 -9.84 -8.07
N ASN A 46 6.81 -9.57 -7.60
CA ASN A 46 7.19 -8.27 -7.04
C ASN A 46 8.34 -7.68 -7.85
N ARG A 47 8.03 -6.76 -8.76
CA ARG A 47 8.96 -6.32 -9.82
C ARG A 47 9.38 -7.52 -10.67
N VAL A 48 10.61 -7.99 -10.50
CA VAL A 48 11.25 -9.13 -11.17
C VAL A 48 11.51 -10.31 -10.23
N ASP A 49 11.08 -10.22 -8.96
CA ASP A 49 11.15 -11.32 -8.00
C ASP A 49 9.84 -12.13 -8.01
N PHE A 50 9.95 -13.45 -7.86
CA PHE A 50 8.81 -14.37 -7.91
C PHE A 50 8.70 -15.30 -6.69
N PRO A 51 8.47 -14.80 -5.47
CA PRO A 51 8.28 -15.66 -4.30
C PRO A 51 7.13 -16.66 -4.47
N ARG A 52 7.37 -17.91 -4.06
CA ARG A 52 6.39 -18.99 -4.04
C ARG A 52 6.20 -19.48 -2.60
N GLY A 53 5.00 -19.28 -2.08
CA GLY A 53 4.61 -19.61 -0.72
C GLY A 53 4.99 -18.55 0.32
N ARG A 54 4.35 -18.66 1.48
CA ARG A 54 4.44 -17.67 2.57
C ARG A 54 5.87 -17.47 3.07
N ALA A 55 6.65 -18.55 3.13
CA ALA A 55 8.03 -18.51 3.63
C ALA A 55 8.95 -17.67 2.72
N GLU A 56 8.86 -17.84 1.40
CA GLU A 56 9.65 -17.06 0.44
C GLU A 56 9.21 -15.59 0.43
N ALA A 57 7.90 -15.33 0.52
CA ALA A 57 7.37 -13.98 0.65
C ALA A 57 7.91 -13.28 1.92
N GLN A 58 7.91 -13.97 3.07
CA GLN A 58 8.49 -13.46 4.31
C GLN A 58 9.99 -13.16 4.17
N ALA A 59 10.76 -14.05 3.54
CA ALA A 59 12.18 -13.84 3.31
C ALA A 59 12.45 -12.63 2.39
N MET A 60 11.62 -12.43 1.36
CA MET A 60 11.69 -11.25 0.49
C MET A 60 11.40 -9.96 1.28
N LEU A 61 10.38 -9.96 2.14
CA LEU A 61 10.03 -8.82 2.99
C LEU A 61 11.17 -8.47 3.97
N ALA A 62 11.83 -9.48 4.54
CA ALA A 62 12.99 -9.26 5.40
C ALA A 62 14.15 -8.59 4.65
N ARG A 63 14.42 -8.97 3.39
CA ARG A 63 15.41 -8.29 2.54
C ARG A 63 14.96 -6.87 2.18
N LYS A 64 13.68 -6.69 1.87
CA LYS A 64 13.09 -5.38 1.52
C LYS A 64 13.39 -4.34 2.60
N TRP A 65 13.06 -4.62 3.86
CA TRP A 65 13.23 -3.63 4.95
C TRP A 65 14.63 -3.56 5.55
N LYS A 66 15.57 -4.42 5.13
CA LYS A 66 17.01 -4.16 5.31
C LYS A 66 17.52 -3.06 4.39
N ARG A 67 16.95 -2.94 3.18
CA ARG A 67 17.33 -1.95 2.17
C ARG A 67 16.51 -0.67 2.26
N GLU A 68 15.20 -0.80 2.43
CA GLU A 68 14.27 0.32 2.38
C GLU A 68 14.04 0.92 3.79
N LEU A 69 14.98 1.78 4.21
CA LEU A 69 14.98 2.39 5.53
C LEU A 69 13.93 3.52 5.62
N ASP A 70 13.45 3.79 6.83
CA ASP A 70 12.43 4.83 7.11
C ASP A 70 11.15 4.73 6.26
N TYR A 71 10.84 3.52 5.82
CA TYR A 71 9.71 3.16 4.96
C TYR A 71 8.36 3.66 5.50
N ARG A 72 7.62 4.40 4.65
CA ARG A 72 6.24 4.86 4.90
C ARG A 72 5.39 4.68 3.67
N LEU A 73 4.24 4.03 3.81
CA LEU A 73 3.38 3.61 2.70
C LEU A 73 1.97 4.18 2.82
N ILE A 74 1.40 4.55 1.67
CA ILE A 74 -0.02 4.79 1.47
C ILE A 74 -0.53 3.89 0.35
N LYS A 75 -1.69 3.25 0.56
CA LYS A 75 -2.43 2.50 -0.44
C LYS A 75 -3.79 3.14 -0.70
N GLU A 76 -4.31 2.97 -1.91
CA GLU A 76 -5.61 3.48 -2.33
C GLU A 76 -6.28 2.50 -3.31
N LEU A 77 -7.59 2.34 -3.16
CA LEU A 77 -8.40 1.53 -4.05
C LEU A 77 -8.39 2.12 -5.46
N TRP A 78 -8.10 1.30 -6.47
CA TRP A 78 -8.32 1.64 -7.87
C TRP A 78 -9.61 1.04 -8.41
N ALA A 79 -9.78 -0.28 -8.24
CA ALA A 79 -10.97 -1.03 -8.64
C ALA A 79 -11.06 -2.32 -7.80
N PHE A 80 -12.22 -2.96 -7.79
CA PHE A 80 -12.42 -4.28 -7.20
C PHE A 80 -13.48 -5.04 -8.01
N ASP A 81 -13.40 -6.37 -8.00
CA ASP A 81 -14.36 -7.26 -8.64
C ASP A 81 -14.32 -8.64 -7.97
N GLY A 82 -15.44 -9.12 -7.45
CA GLY A 82 -15.52 -10.40 -6.73
C GLY A 82 -14.47 -10.54 -5.62
N ASN A 83 -13.51 -11.46 -5.81
CA ASN A 83 -12.41 -11.72 -4.88
C ASN A 83 -11.09 -10.99 -5.23
N ARG A 84 -11.14 -10.00 -6.14
CA ARG A 84 -9.97 -9.26 -6.61
C ARG A 84 -10.02 -7.80 -6.23
N ILE A 85 -8.85 -7.23 -5.93
CA ILE A 85 -8.68 -5.80 -5.64
C ILE A 85 -7.48 -5.28 -6.44
N ALA A 86 -7.68 -4.19 -7.16
CA ALA A 86 -6.62 -3.39 -7.78
C ALA A 86 -6.30 -2.18 -6.92
N VAL A 87 -5.03 -1.98 -6.62
CA VAL A 87 -4.54 -0.99 -5.66
C VAL A 87 -3.46 -0.13 -6.30
N ARG A 88 -3.55 1.17 -6.04
CA ARG A 88 -2.47 2.13 -6.28
C ARG A 88 -1.80 2.41 -4.96
N PHE A 89 -0.48 2.54 -4.95
CA PHE A 89 0.23 2.90 -3.74
C PHE A 89 1.50 3.70 -4.01
N ALA A 90 1.94 4.42 -2.99
CA ALA A 90 3.26 5.05 -2.99
C ALA A 90 3.91 4.87 -1.63
N TYR A 91 5.23 4.73 -1.62
CA TYR A 91 6.00 4.72 -0.39
C TYR A 91 7.27 5.56 -0.51
N GLU A 92 7.64 6.19 0.60
CA GLU A 92 8.91 6.93 0.74
C GLU A 92 9.85 6.14 1.64
N TRP A 93 11.12 6.14 1.29
CA TRP A 93 12.19 5.44 1.98
C TRP A 93 13.54 6.05 1.61
N ARG A 94 14.59 5.70 2.34
CA ARG A 94 15.97 5.99 1.97
C ARG A 94 16.85 4.74 2.02
N ASP A 95 17.90 4.72 1.23
CA ASP A 95 18.93 3.70 1.34
C ASP A 95 19.92 4.00 2.49
N ASP A 96 20.94 3.15 2.62
CA ASP A 96 22.02 3.26 3.60
C ASP A 96 23.02 4.39 3.28
N ALA A 97 23.06 4.86 2.03
CA ALA A 97 23.79 6.06 1.63
C ALA A 97 23.04 7.37 1.93
N GLY A 98 21.77 7.28 2.35
CA GLY A 98 20.92 8.43 2.68
C GLY A 98 20.18 9.02 1.48
N GLN A 99 20.24 8.40 0.30
CA GLN A 99 19.46 8.82 -0.86
C GLN A 99 17.98 8.48 -0.62
N TRP A 100 17.13 9.49 -0.73
CA TRP A 100 15.68 9.33 -0.61
C TRP A 100 15.04 8.93 -1.94
N TYR A 101 13.98 8.13 -1.85
CA TYR A 101 13.18 7.69 -2.97
C TYR A 101 11.70 7.83 -2.65
N ARG A 102 10.92 8.15 -3.68
CA ARG A 102 9.48 7.89 -3.71
C ARG A 102 9.21 6.81 -4.74
N SER A 103 8.72 5.68 -4.27
CA SER A 103 8.33 4.55 -5.10
C SER A 103 6.85 4.62 -5.40
N TYR A 104 6.51 4.52 -6.68
CA TYR A 104 5.13 4.48 -7.17
C TYR A 104 4.80 3.07 -7.63
N GLY A 105 3.66 2.54 -7.20
CA GLY A 105 3.30 1.16 -7.50
C GLY A 105 1.83 0.94 -7.81
N ASN A 106 1.62 -0.10 -8.61
CA ASN A 106 0.34 -0.73 -8.84
C ASN A 106 0.45 -2.18 -8.38
N GLU A 107 -0.52 -2.63 -7.59
CA GLU A 107 -0.63 -4.04 -7.23
C GLU A 107 -2.04 -4.58 -7.42
N ASN A 108 -2.12 -5.82 -7.89
CA ASN A 108 -3.35 -6.57 -8.07
C ASN A 108 -3.33 -7.76 -7.14
N TRP A 109 -4.41 -7.91 -6.38
CA TRP A 109 -4.56 -8.93 -5.35
C TRP A 109 -5.72 -9.86 -5.70
N GLU A 110 -5.52 -11.14 -5.46
CA GLU A 110 -6.59 -12.15 -5.47
C GLU A 110 -6.63 -12.85 -4.11
N PHE A 111 -7.84 -13.06 -3.59
CA PHE A 111 -8.07 -13.62 -2.25
C PHE A 111 -8.80 -14.96 -2.31
N GLY A 112 -8.41 -15.87 -1.42
CA GLY A 112 -9.18 -17.08 -1.12
C GLY A 112 -10.44 -16.78 -0.30
N VAL A 113 -11.30 -17.78 -0.14
CA VAL A 113 -12.55 -17.68 0.64
C VAL A 113 -12.31 -17.40 2.13
N ASP A 114 -11.12 -17.74 2.63
CA ASP A 114 -10.65 -17.47 3.99
C ASP A 114 -10.14 -16.02 4.17
N GLY A 115 -10.11 -15.23 3.10
CA GLY A 115 -9.64 -13.84 3.10
C GLY A 115 -8.12 -13.70 3.05
N LEU A 116 -7.36 -14.79 2.88
CA LEU A 116 -5.92 -14.74 2.67
C LEU A 116 -5.62 -14.48 1.19
N MET A 117 -4.56 -13.70 0.92
CA MET A 117 -4.17 -13.38 -0.44
C MET A 117 -3.41 -14.54 -1.10
N ILE A 118 -3.97 -15.07 -2.18
CA ILE A 118 -3.43 -16.23 -2.92
C ILE A 118 -2.54 -15.80 -4.08
N ASP A 119 -2.83 -14.65 -4.72
CA ASP A 119 -1.98 -14.06 -5.76
C ASP A 119 -1.71 -12.58 -5.48
N ARG A 120 -0.45 -12.17 -5.64
CA ARG A 120 -0.01 -10.79 -5.52
C ARG A 120 0.89 -10.38 -6.69
N HIS A 121 0.40 -9.51 -7.56
CA HIS A 121 1.19 -8.95 -8.66
C HIS A 121 1.46 -7.48 -8.39
N ALA A 122 2.73 -7.09 -8.22
CA ALA A 122 3.13 -5.71 -7.93
C ALA A 122 4.20 -5.22 -8.93
N SER A 123 3.89 -4.11 -9.60
CA SER A 123 4.82 -3.34 -10.41
C SER A 123 5.13 -2.03 -9.71
N ILE A 124 6.41 -1.68 -9.60
CA ILE A 124 6.88 -0.55 -8.78
C ILE A 124 8.05 0.12 -9.49
N ASN A 125 8.02 1.45 -9.53
CA ASN A 125 9.07 2.29 -10.10
C ASN A 125 9.57 3.28 -9.03
N ASP A 126 10.89 3.42 -8.92
CA ASP A 126 11.52 4.30 -7.94
C ASP A 126 11.92 5.61 -8.58
N MET A 127 11.55 6.71 -7.94
CA MET A 127 11.98 8.06 -8.32
C MET A 127 12.87 8.61 -7.21
N PRO A 128 14.14 8.94 -7.49
CA PRO A 128 14.97 9.67 -6.54
C PRO A 128 14.31 11.00 -6.18
N ILE A 129 14.37 11.38 -4.91
CA ILE A 129 13.89 12.68 -4.41
C ILE A 129 14.91 13.26 -3.45
N ALA A 130 14.92 14.58 -3.28
CA ALA A 130 15.60 15.23 -2.16
C ALA A 130 14.80 14.97 -0.86
N GLU A 131 15.48 15.02 0.30
CA GLU A 131 14.81 14.87 1.59
C GLU A 131 13.72 15.94 1.81
N SER A 132 13.95 17.17 1.33
CA SER A 132 13.00 18.27 1.40
C SER A 132 11.72 18.05 0.57
N GLU A 133 11.75 17.12 -0.39
CA GLU A 133 10.59 16.80 -1.24
C GLU A 133 9.70 15.71 -0.63
N ARG A 134 10.07 15.15 0.53
CA ARG A 134 9.26 14.15 1.25
C ARG A 134 7.87 14.68 1.56
N LYS A 135 6.91 13.77 1.60
CA LYS A 135 5.50 14.04 1.91
C LYS A 135 5.00 13.23 3.10
N PHE A 136 5.73 12.19 3.51
CA PHE A 136 5.30 11.25 4.56
C PHE A 136 6.10 11.48 5.85
N PHE A 137 5.45 12.12 6.84
CA PHE A 137 6.09 12.58 8.08
C PHE A 137 5.51 12.00 9.38
N TRP A 138 4.64 10.98 9.31
CA TRP A 138 4.12 10.35 10.54
C TRP A 138 5.17 9.46 11.22
N PRO A 139 5.02 9.18 12.54
CA PRO A 139 5.90 8.25 13.27
C PRO A 139 5.90 6.85 12.65
N LEU A 140 7.07 6.21 12.68
CA LEU A 140 7.23 4.84 12.18
C LEU A 140 6.49 3.83 13.08
N GLY A 141 5.84 2.85 12.46
CA GLY A 141 5.15 1.76 13.18
C GLY A 141 3.78 2.14 13.76
N GLY A 142 3.44 3.43 13.78
CA GLY A 142 2.07 3.88 14.01
C GLY A 142 1.27 3.81 12.72
N GLY A 143 0.08 3.20 12.78
CA GLY A 143 -0.94 3.44 11.76
C GLY A 143 -1.22 4.95 11.69
N ARG A 144 -1.61 5.46 10.52
CA ARG A 144 -2.00 6.87 10.39
C ARG A 144 -3.15 7.11 11.37
N THR A 145 -2.94 7.92 12.41
CA THR A 145 -3.98 8.21 13.41
C THR A 145 -5.26 8.63 12.68
N ILE A 146 -6.30 7.81 12.76
CA ILE A 146 -7.61 8.15 12.23
C ILE A 146 -8.16 9.26 13.11
N ILE A 147 -8.11 10.51 12.64
CA ILE A 147 -8.89 11.59 13.24
C ILE A 147 -10.36 11.35 12.83
N PRO A 148 -11.29 11.08 13.77
CA PRO A 148 -12.71 10.94 13.45
C PRO A 148 -13.22 12.20 12.73
N GLY A 149 -13.94 12.02 11.62
CA GLY A 149 -14.41 13.13 10.75
C GLY A 149 -13.57 13.39 9.50
N SER A 150 -12.41 12.73 9.35
CA SER A 150 -11.56 12.84 8.17
C SER A 150 -11.88 11.80 7.09
N ALA A 151 -13.17 11.59 6.80
CA ALA A 151 -13.66 10.64 5.79
C ALA A 151 -13.37 11.04 4.33
N ASN A 152 -12.43 11.96 4.09
CA ASN A 152 -12.15 12.50 2.77
C ASN A 152 -10.66 12.57 2.49
N TRP A 153 -10.03 11.39 2.35
CA TRP A 153 -8.64 11.27 1.89
C TRP A 153 -8.50 10.49 0.58
N GLY A 154 -9.59 10.39 -0.19
CA GLY A 154 -9.54 10.14 -1.63
C GLY A 154 -9.51 11.46 -2.37
N CYS A 155 -8.87 11.52 -3.54
CA CYS A 155 -8.90 12.70 -4.40
C CYS A 155 -10.32 12.81 -5.01
N ARG A 156 -11.26 13.46 -4.31
CA ARG A 156 -12.61 13.76 -4.83
C ARG A 156 -12.73 15.26 -5.08
N LYS A 157 -13.22 15.65 -6.26
CA LYS A 157 -13.81 16.98 -6.44
C LYS A 157 -15.10 17.03 -5.62
N GLY A 158 -15.18 17.95 -4.67
CA GLY A 158 -16.44 18.24 -3.98
C GLY A 158 -17.44 18.90 -4.94
N PRO A 159 -18.75 18.64 -4.83
CA PRO A 159 -19.73 19.42 -5.56
C PRO A 159 -19.70 20.85 -5.02
N GLY A 160 -19.38 21.84 -5.87
CA GLY A 160 -19.41 23.26 -5.53
C GLY A 160 -18.09 23.92 -5.13
N ALA A 161 -16.95 23.22 -5.13
CA ALA A 161 -15.64 23.85 -4.92
C ALA A 161 -15.08 24.35 -6.26
N GLY A 162 -15.22 25.65 -6.54
CA GLY A 162 -14.48 26.29 -7.63
C GLY A 162 -12.98 26.07 -7.44
N HIS A 163 -12.31 25.49 -8.44
CA HIS A 163 -10.85 25.32 -8.64
C HIS A 163 -9.92 24.98 -7.44
N ALA A 164 -10.43 24.65 -6.25
CA ALA A 164 -9.64 24.43 -5.05
C ALA A 164 -9.75 22.99 -4.59
N TRP A 165 -8.72 22.20 -4.88
CA TRP A 165 -8.53 20.85 -4.37
C TRP A 165 -8.27 20.92 -2.86
N ARG A 166 -9.04 20.20 -2.04
CA ARG A 166 -8.62 19.95 -0.64
C ARG A 166 -7.48 18.94 -0.67
N GLU A 167 -6.27 19.42 -0.44
CA GLU A 167 -5.01 18.69 -0.56
C GLU A 167 -4.86 17.61 0.51
N SER A 168 -5.44 16.44 0.27
CA SER A 168 -5.04 15.24 1.00
C SER A 168 -3.64 14.81 0.58
N ALA A 169 -2.82 14.29 1.50
CA ALA A 169 -1.50 13.74 1.16
C ALA A 169 -1.58 12.69 0.02
N ALA A 170 -2.70 11.96 -0.09
CA ALA A 170 -2.98 11.08 -1.21
C ALA A 170 -3.14 11.84 -2.55
N CYS A 171 -3.92 12.92 -2.59
CA CYS A 171 -4.10 13.75 -3.79
C CYS A 171 -2.76 14.44 -4.18
N VAL A 172 -1.95 14.85 -3.21
CA VAL A 172 -0.61 15.45 -3.43
C VAL A 172 0.43 14.44 -3.94
N VAL A 173 0.28 13.14 -3.66
CA VAL A 173 1.16 12.07 -4.19
C VAL A 173 0.87 11.77 -5.65
N TRP A 174 -0.40 11.81 -6.05
CA TRP A 174 -0.84 11.42 -7.38
C TRP A 174 -0.89 12.56 -8.39
N LEU A 175 -0.96 13.80 -7.91
CA LEU A 175 -0.87 14.99 -8.76
C LEU A 175 0.61 15.35 -8.97
N LYS A 176 1.09 15.23 -10.21
CA LYS A 176 2.34 15.88 -10.61
C LYS A 176 2.14 17.40 -10.60
N PRO A 177 3.10 18.20 -10.13
CA PRO A 177 3.19 19.60 -10.54
C PRO A 177 3.31 19.65 -12.07
N GLY A 178 2.45 20.41 -12.76
CA GLY A 178 2.56 20.67 -14.20
C GLY A 178 1.63 19.89 -15.15
N LEU A 179 0.54 19.30 -14.66
CA LEU A 179 -0.53 18.71 -15.47
C LEU A 179 -1.91 19.40 -15.24
N ALA A 180 -1.88 20.66 -14.82
CA ALA A 180 -3.04 21.55 -14.75
C ALA A 180 -2.92 22.64 -15.80
#